data_AF-A0A0S8IH87-F1
#
_entry.id   AF-A0A0S8IH87-F1
#
_cell.length_a   1.000
_cell.length_b   1.000
_cell.length_c   1.000
_cell.angle_alpha   90.00
_cell.angle_beta   90.00
_cell.angle_gamma   90.00
#
_symmetry.space_group_name_H-M   'P 1'
#
loop_
_entity.id
_entity.type
_entity.pdbx_description
1 polymer ?
#
loop_
_entity_poly.entity_id
_entity_poly.type
_entity_poly.pdbx_seq_one_letter_code
_entity_poly.pdbx_strand_id
1 'polypeptide(L)'
;MNKPKGIVFVFALMVMVVLSILLASFYFQSANEGKQALAFENSTRAFWLAEAGLAKALSTFSGPTTLSGYIGDANHAYSVQVSLLSGIYYTIVSIGTVTSPATGTTSRTISATVKTGVVDPTKFQYGIETTTDLVVKGSVDINPDDSWKEYSTWVFADLFSITKAEMKANATHLYTDDTFEGQPVDGITWVDVDGSMNIAGNLVGSGILIINGNVHFAGTVDFNGIIYVIGELTITGTVTTYGAVLAESSTTVDTELAGNVEINYSVSDITDALSFVQYLTKEVVSWQEI
;
A
#
# COMPACT_ATOMS: atom_id res chain seq x y z
N MET A 1 65.48 20.10 -68.95
CA MET A 1 64.27 19.34 -69.37
C MET A 1 63.41 19.14 -68.14
N ASN A 2 62.58 20.13 -67.82
CA ASN A 2 61.75 20.16 -66.62
C ASN A 2 60.64 19.11 -66.72
N LYS A 3 60.58 18.14 -65.79
CA LYS A 3 59.42 17.28 -65.61
C LYS A 3 58.65 17.69 -64.35
N PRO A 4 57.92 18.82 -64.35
CA PRO A 4 57.04 19.21 -63.24
C PRO A 4 55.90 18.19 -63.01
N LYS A 5 55.65 17.29 -63.98
CA LYS A 5 54.59 16.29 -63.94
C LYS A 5 54.74 15.23 -62.83
N GLY A 6 55.97 14.92 -62.39
CA GLY A 6 56.20 13.91 -61.34
C GLY A 6 55.82 14.40 -59.94
N ILE A 7 56.19 15.63 -59.61
CA ILE A 7 55.83 16.29 -58.34
C ILE A 7 54.31 16.51 -58.25
N VAL A 8 53.67 16.91 -59.36
CA VAL A 8 52.22 17.10 -59.40
C VAL A 8 51.47 15.79 -59.13
N PHE A 9 51.98 14.66 -59.63
CA PHE A 9 51.37 13.35 -59.37
C PHE A 9 51.50 12.94 -57.89
N VAL A 10 52.69 13.09 -57.29
CA VAL A 10 52.89 12.79 -55.86
C VAL A 10 52.01 13.69 -54.98
N PHE A 11 51.91 14.97 -55.31
CA PHE A 11 51.07 15.91 -54.57
C PHE A 11 49.58 15.57 -54.69
N ALA A 12 49.10 15.25 -55.90
CA ALA A 12 47.72 14.82 -56.12
C ALA A 12 47.38 13.53 -55.36
N LEU A 13 48.33 12.58 -55.29
CA LEU A 13 48.18 11.33 -54.55
C LEU A 13 48.12 11.59 -53.03
N MET A 14 48.95 12.51 -52.53
CA MET A 14 48.93 12.92 -51.12
C MET A 14 47.60 13.60 -50.74
N VAL A 15 47.08 14.48 -51.61
CA VAL A 15 45.78 15.12 -51.42
C VAL A 15 44.65 14.08 -51.44
N MET A 16 44.69 13.10 -52.34
CA MET A 16 43.70 12.02 -52.37
C MET A 16 43.74 11.15 -51.09
N VAL A 17 44.93 10.83 -50.58
CA VAL A 17 45.07 10.08 -49.32
C VAL A 17 44.47 10.87 -48.15
N VAL A 18 44.78 12.16 -48.05
CA VAL A 18 44.22 13.02 -46.99
C VAL A 18 42.69 13.12 -47.08
N LEU A 19 42.14 13.30 -48.28
CA LEU A 19 40.69 13.32 -48.49
C LEU A 19 40.04 11.99 -48.14
N SER A 20 40.70 10.86 -48.44
CA SER A 20 40.18 9.53 -48.13
C SER A 20 40.12 9.27 -46.63
N ILE A 21 41.14 9.72 -45.88
CA ILE A 21 41.18 9.65 -44.42
C ILE A 21 40.07 10.51 -43.82
N LEU A 22 39.88 11.74 -44.30
CA LEU A 22 38.81 12.63 -43.84
C LEU A 22 37.41 12.03 -44.10
N LEU A 23 37.16 11.50 -45.30
CA LEU A 23 35.89 10.86 -45.64
C LEU A 23 35.61 9.64 -44.76
N ALA A 24 36.63 8.82 -44.49
CA ALA A 24 36.49 7.69 -43.57
C ALA A 24 36.15 8.17 -42.15
N SER A 25 36.83 9.19 -41.63
CA SER A 25 36.54 9.78 -40.32
C SER A 25 35.12 10.30 -40.21
N PHE A 26 34.63 11.05 -41.22
CA PHE A 26 33.25 11.54 -41.23
C PHE A 26 32.22 10.40 -41.27
N TYR A 27 32.48 9.34 -42.04
CA TYR A 27 31.61 8.18 -42.09
C TYR A 27 31.53 7.45 -40.73
N PHE A 28 32.69 7.22 -40.08
CA PHE A 28 32.71 6.59 -38.76
C PHE A 28 32.04 7.47 -37.70
N GLN A 29 32.24 8.78 -37.74
CA GLN A 29 31.58 9.72 -36.84
C GLN A 29 30.05 9.66 -37.00
N SER A 30 29.54 9.77 -38.23
CA SER A 30 28.11 9.75 -38.52
C SER A 30 27.45 8.41 -38.12
N ALA A 31 28.12 7.28 -38.39
CA ALA A 31 27.61 5.97 -37.99
C ALA A 31 27.60 5.78 -36.45
N ASN A 32 28.51 6.43 -35.74
CA ASN A 32 28.58 6.35 -34.28
C ASN A 32 27.59 7.29 -33.59
N GLU A 33 27.31 8.46 -34.17
CA GLU A 33 26.30 9.41 -33.68
C GLU A 33 24.91 8.75 -33.62
N GLY A 34 24.52 7.97 -34.63
CA GLY A 34 23.25 7.24 -34.61
C GLY A 34 23.13 6.23 -33.47
N LYS A 35 24.21 5.50 -33.16
CA LYS A 35 24.24 4.55 -32.04
C LYS A 35 24.21 5.25 -30.69
N GLN A 36 24.91 6.38 -30.56
CA GLN A 36 24.89 7.18 -29.33
C GLN A 36 23.50 7.79 -29.10
N ALA A 37 22.83 8.27 -30.15
CA ALA A 37 21.47 8.77 -30.07
C ALA A 37 20.49 7.67 -29.62
N LEU A 38 20.59 6.46 -30.19
CA LEU A 38 19.75 5.33 -29.78
C LEU A 38 20.04 4.88 -28.34
N ALA A 39 21.32 4.85 -27.93
CA ALA A 39 21.68 4.52 -26.56
C ALA A 39 21.14 5.55 -25.56
N PHE A 40 21.17 6.84 -25.92
CA PHE A 40 20.59 7.91 -25.12
C PHE A 40 19.06 7.79 -25.02
N GLU A 41 18.40 7.50 -26.13
CA GLU A 41 16.96 7.22 -26.17
C GLU A 41 16.59 6.02 -25.28
N ASN A 42 17.30 4.90 -25.40
CA ASN A 42 17.08 3.71 -24.60
C ASN A 42 17.38 3.95 -23.11
N SER A 43 18.41 4.74 -22.79
CA SER A 43 18.70 5.17 -21.42
C SER A 43 17.55 6.00 -20.84
N THR A 44 17.02 6.95 -21.62
CA THR A 44 15.87 7.76 -21.20
C THR A 44 14.63 6.89 -20.98
N ARG A 45 14.35 5.94 -21.88
CA ARG A 45 13.24 4.98 -21.73
C ARG A 45 13.41 4.08 -20.51
N ALA A 46 14.62 3.58 -20.26
CA ALA A 46 14.92 2.79 -19.07
C ALA A 46 14.67 3.59 -17.79
N PHE A 47 14.99 4.88 -17.77
CA PHE A 47 14.66 5.76 -16.66
C PHE A 47 13.13 5.87 -16.43
N TRP A 48 12.35 6.12 -17.49
CA TRP A 48 10.88 6.17 -17.38
C TRP A 48 10.25 4.84 -16.93
N LEU A 49 10.83 3.71 -17.34
CA LEU A 49 10.40 2.39 -16.87
C LEU A 49 10.68 2.21 -15.37
N ALA A 50 11.83 2.69 -14.89
CA ALA A 50 12.16 2.69 -13.48
C ALA A 50 11.14 3.54 -12.68
N GLU A 51 10.83 4.74 -13.15
CA GLU A 51 9.80 5.62 -12.57
C GLU A 51 8.42 4.97 -12.53
N ALA A 52 8.02 4.30 -13.62
CA ALA A 52 6.75 3.59 -13.66
C ALA A 52 6.70 2.42 -12.66
N GLY A 53 7.81 1.71 -12.48
CA GLY A 53 7.93 0.69 -11.44
C GLY A 53 7.76 1.27 -10.04
N LEU A 54 8.40 2.41 -9.73
CA LEU A 54 8.24 3.10 -8.46
C LEU A 54 6.80 3.55 -8.24
N ALA A 55 6.16 4.16 -9.23
CA ALA A 55 4.76 4.58 -9.16
C ALA A 55 3.82 3.39 -8.93
N LYS A 56 4.06 2.27 -9.63
CA LYS A 56 3.30 1.04 -9.41
C LYS A 56 3.47 0.53 -7.99
N ALA A 57 4.71 0.48 -7.49
CA ALA A 57 5.00 0.06 -6.13
C ALA A 57 4.24 0.91 -5.11
N LEU A 58 4.36 2.24 -5.19
CA LEU A 58 3.65 3.19 -4.32
C LEU A 58 2.14 2.92 -4.26
N SER A 59 1.52 2.56 -5.38
CA SER A 59 0.08 2.27 -5.43
C SER A 59 -0.32 0.94 -4.80
N THR A 60 0.56 -0.06 -4.76
CA THR A 60 0.18 -1.45 -4.41
C THR A 60 0.85 -2.00 -3.16
N PHE A 61 1.92 -1.40 -2.66
CA PHE A 61 2.65 -2.01 -1.55
C PHE A 61 1.89 -1.87 -0.21
N SER A 62 1.87 -2.98 0.52
CA SER A 62 1.32 -3.13 1.87
C SER A 62 2.35 -3.79 2.80
N GLY A 63 3.64 -3.59 2.50
CA GLY A 63 4.77 -4.23 3.18
C GLY A 63 5.94 -4.52 2.23
N PRO A 64 6.99 -5.21 2.71
CA PRO A 64 8.10 -5.66 1.89
C PRO A 64 7.61 -6.62 0.79
N THR A 65 7.99 -6.34 -0.46
CA THR A 65 7.50 -7.11 -1.61
C THR A 65 8.42 -6.94 -2.82
N THR A 66 8.27 -7.82 -3.79
CA THR A 66 8.88 -7.68 -5.12
C THR A 66 7.78 -7.66 -6.17
N LEU A 67 7.94 -6.79 -7.16
CA LEU A 67 7.02 -6.69 -8.28
C LEU A 67 7.79 -6.44 -9.57
N SER A 68 7.29 -6.97 -10.67
CA SER A 68 7.86 -6.77 -11.98
C SER A 68 6.76 -6.65 -13.00
N GLY A 69 7.08 -6.07 -14.15
CA GLY A 69 6.12 -5.88 -15.21
C GLY A 69 6.75 -5.32 -16.46
N TYR A 70 5.89 -5.08 -17.45
CA TYR A 70 6.26 -4.58 -18.76
C TYR A 70 5.37 -3.41 -19.13
N ILE A 71 5.88 -2.48 -19.93
CA ILE A 71 5.09 -1.40 -20.53
C ILE A 71 5.18 -1.54 -22.04
N GLY A 72 4.07 -1.90 -22.67
CA GLY A 72 3.97 -2.11 -24.11
C GLY A 72 4.41 -3.50 -24.55
N ASP A 73 5.67 -3.88 -24.32
CA ASP A 73 6.22 -5.17 -24.76
C ASP A 73 7.30 -5.74 -23.82
N ALA A 74 7.72 -6.98 -24.07
CA ALA A 74 8.70 -7.70 -23.25
C ALA A 74 10.11 -7.07 -23.22
N ASN A 75 10.43 -6.18 -24.17
CA ASN A 75 11.71 -5.49 -24.21
C ASN A 75 11.74 -4.26 -23.30
N HIS A 76 10.60 -3.83 -22.75
CA HIS A 76 10.45 -2.65 -21.91
C HIS A 76 9.92 -3.07 -20.55
N ALA A 77 10.83 -3.48 -19.66
CA ALA A 77 10.52 -4.08 -18.38
C ALA A 77 10.86 -3.16 -17.21
N TYR A 78 10.18 -3.35 -16.08
CA TYR A 78 10.60 -2.85 -14.79
C TYR A 78 10.62 -3.98 -13.75
N SER A 79 11.51 -3.85 -12.76
CA SER A 79 11.58 -4.74 -11.60
C SER A 79 11.79 -3.90 -10.36
N VAL A 80 11.04 -4.17 -9.31
CA VAL A 80 11.04 -3.36 -8.09
C VAL A 80 11.14 -4.24 -6.87
N GLN A 81 11.91 -3.77 -5.90
CA GLN A 81 12.04 -4.35 -4.59
C GLN A 81 11.69 -3.29 -3.54
N VAL A 82 10.71 -3.61 -2.70
CA VAL A 82 10.32 -2.84 -1.52
C VAL A 82 10.89 -3.54 -0.30
N SER A 83 11.69 -2.85 0.50
CA SER A 83 12.26 -3.36 1.75
C SER A 83 11.98 -2.42 2.91
N LEU A 84 11.79 -2.99 4.10
CA LEU A 84 11.69 -2.21 5.32
C LEU A 84 13.07 -1.62 5.65
N LEU A 85 13.15 -0.30 5.81
CA LEU A 85 14.36 0.38 6.28
C LEU A 85 14.36 0.43 7.81
N SER A 86 13.33 1.02 8.40
CA SER A 86 13.12 1.09 9.85
C SER A 86 11.75 1.66 10.17
N GLY A 87 11.02 1.05 11.11
CA GLY A 87 9.72 1.53 11.57
C GLY A 87 8.73 1.74 10.41
N ILE A 88 8.40 2.99 10.11
CA ILE A 88 7.47 3.40 9.04
C ILE A 88 8.19 3.74 7.72
N TYR A 89 9.51 3.61 7.65
CA TYR A 89 10.31 3.93 6.48
C TYR A 89 10.60 2.68 5.66
N TYR A 90 10.35 2.76 4.36
CA TYR A 90 10.61 1.73 3.37
C TYR A 90 11.54 2.27 2.28
N THR A 91 12.37 1.41 1.72
CA THR A 91 13.15 1.71 0.52
C THR A 91 12.52 0.98 -0.65
N ILE A 92 12.26 1.72 -1.74
CA ILE A 92 11.80 1.17 -3.01
C ILE A 92 12.94 1.32 -4.02
N VAL A 93 13.50 0.21 -4.48
CA VAL A 93 14.49 0.19 -5.55
C VAL A 93 13.81 -0.31 -6.81
N SER A 94 13.76 0.52 -7.85
CA SER A 94 13.13 0.20 -9.14
C SER A 94 14.18 0.23 -10.26
N ILE A 95 14.24 -0.84 -11.05
CA ILE A 95 15.12 -1.00 -12.19
C ILE A 95 14.27 -1.03 -13.45
N GLY A 96 14.42 -0.03 -14.31
CA GLY A 96 13.84 -0.04 -15.65
C GLY A 96 14.84 -0.57 -16.66
N THR A 97 14.40 -1.40 -17.59
CA THR A 97 15.25 -2.13 -18.53
C THR A 97 14.67 -2.08 -19.94
N VAL A 98 15.50 -1.67 -20.90
CA VAL A 98 15.18 -1.66 -22.34
C VAL A 98 16.12 -2.61 -23.05
N THR A 99 15.57 -3.56 -23.82
CA THR A 99 16.35 -4.49 -24.65
C THR A 99 16.18 -4.15 -26.12
N SER A 100 17.27 -3.73 -26.79
CA SER A 100 17.26 -3.40 -28.21
C SER A 100 18.21 -4.30 -28.99
N PRO A 101 17.82 -4.83 -30.17
CA PRO A 101 18.74 -5.57 -31.04
C PRO A 101 19.97 -4.76 -31.47
N ALA A 102 19.88 -3.43 -31.50
CA ALA A 102 20.92 -2.55 -32.02
C ALA A 102 21.97 -2.10 -30.98
N THR A 103 21.56 -1.96 -29.71
CA THR A 103 22.42 -1.48 -28.61
C THR A 103 22.55 -2.45 -27.44
N GLY A 104 21.86 -3.60 -27.48
CA GLY A 104 21.76 -4.51 -26.35
C GLY A 104 20.81 -4.02 -25.26
N THR A 105 21.06 -4.47 -24.04
CA THR A 105 20.25 -4.11 -22.86
C THR A 105 20.79 -2.87 -22.18
N THR A 106 19.91 -1.90 -21.92
CA THR A 106 20.18 -0.68 -21.16
C THR A 106 19.27 -0.65 -19.94
N SER A 107 19.83 -0.40 -18.76
CA SER A 107 19.06 -0.32 -17.52
C SER A 107 19.38 0.96 -16.76
N ARG A 108 18.39 1.46 -16.02
CA ARG A 108 18.51 2.59 -15.09
C ARG A 108 17.86 2.19 -13.78
N THR A 109 18.45 2.61 -12.67
CA THR A 109 17.97 2.27 -11.34
C THR A 109 17.64 3.53 -10.57
N ILE A 110 16.47 3.55 -9.94
CA ILE A 110 16.07 4.59 -9.01
C ILE A 110 15.85 3.98 -7.65
N SER A 111 16.11 4.77 -6.61
CA SER A 111 15.87 4.43 -5.22
C SER A 111 15.10 5.56 -4.55
N ALA A 112 14.00 5.21 -3.89
CA ALA A 112 13.19 6.16 -3.15
C ALA A 112 12.99 5.67 -1.71
N THR A 113 13.09 6.58 -0.74
CA THR A 113 12.64 6.31 0.63
C THR A 113 11.22 6.82 0.79
N VAL A 114 10.33 5.93 1.22
CA VAL A 114 8.92 6.19 1.42
C VAL A 114 8.59 6.05 2.90
N LYS A 115 7.87 7.04 3.43
CA LYS A 115 7.32 7.03 4.78
C LYS A 115 5.84 6.67 4.71
N THR A 116 5.41 5.70 5.50
CA THR A 116 3.99 5.33 5.64
C THR A 116 3.32 6.10 6.79
N GLY A 117 2.02 5.89 6.98
CA GLY A 117 1.26 6.47 8.08
C GLY A 117 1.82 6.05 9.45
N VAL A 118 1.50 6.85 10.46
CA VAL A 118 1.78 6.51 11.85
C VAL A 118 0.50 6.02 12.49
N VAL A 119 0.52 4.77 12.91
CA VAL A 119 -0.51 4.15 13.73
C VAL A 119 0.08 3.81 15.09
N ASP A 120 -0.73 3.91 16.13
CA ASP A 120 -0.29 3.68 17.51
C ASP A 120 -1.24 2.69 18.19
N PRO A 121 -0.88 1.40 18.26
CA PRO A 121 -1.73 0.38 18.89
C PRO A 121 -1.95 0.67 20.39
N THR A 122 -1.10 1.47 21.04
CA THR A 122 -1.23 1.79 22.47
C THR A 122 -2.41 2.71 22.79
N LYS A 123 -3.05 3.28 21.76
CA LYS A 123 -4.30 4.05 21.89
C LYS A 123 -5.52 3.17 22.12
N PHE A 124 -5.42 1.88 21.82
CA PHE A 124 -6.44 0.87 22.07
C PHE A 124 -6.04 0.13 23.34
N GLN A 125 -6.48 0.59 24.51
CA GLN A 125 -5.96 0.11 25.80
C GLN A 125 -6.79 -1.02 26.43
N TYR A 126 -8.01 -1.23 25.91
CA TYR A 126 -9.01 -2.11 26.47
C TYR A 126 -9.54 -3.06 25.41
N GLY A 127 -9.92 -4.28 25.82
CA GLY A 127 -10.61 -5.25 24.99
C GLY A 127 -11.99 -4.75 24.58
N ILE A 128 -12.69 -4.03 25.46
CA ILE A 128 -13.91 -3.29 25.10
C ILE A 128 -13.92 -1.87 25.64
N GLU A 129 -14.26 -0.91 24.81
CA GLU A 129 -14.32 0.50 25.18
C GLU A 129 -15.57 1.18 24.61
N THR A 130 -16.34 1.83 25.47
CA THR A 130 -17.62 2.42 25.11
C THR A 130 -17.69 3.89 25.52
N THR A 131 -18.46 4.67 24.77
CA THR A 131 -18.70 6.09 25.05
C THR A 131 -19.86 6.32 26.04
N THR A 132 -20.63 5.27 26.33
CA THR A 132 -21.77 5.24 27.27
C THR A 132 -21.65 4.08 28.25
N ASP A 133 -22.75 3.68 28.89
CA ASP A 133 -22.81 2.52 29.78
C ASP A 133 -22.58 1.21 29.02
N LEU A 134 -21.83 0.30 29.64
CA LEU A 134 -21.62 -1.08 29.23
C LEU A 134 -22.41 -2.01 30.17
N VAL A 135 -23.50 -2.56 29.65
CA VAL A 135 -24.36 -3.48 30.37
C VAL A 135 -23.90 -4.91 30.11
N VAL A 136 -23.32 -5.55 31.13
CA VAL A 136 -22.90 -6.95 31.06
C VAL A 136 -23.92 -7.86 31.74
N LYS A 137 -24.43 -8.83 30.97
CA LYS A 137 -25.37 -9.89 31.36
C LYS A 137 -24.89 -11.21 30.76
N GLY A 138 -25.41 -12.33 31.24
CA GLY A 138 -25.06 -13.65 30.67
C GLY A 138 -23.65 -14.12 31.02
N SER A 139 -23.03 -14.86 30.10
CA SER A 139 -21.68 -15.44 30.26
C SER A 139 -20.69 -14.62 29.44
N VAL A 140 -20.16 -13.57 30.05
CA VAL A 140 -19.21 -12.66 29.40
C VAL A 140 -17.87 -12.75 30.13
N ASP A 141 -16.83 -13.05 29.37
CA ASP A 141 -15.45 -13.09 29.80
C ASP A 141 -14.65 -12.03 29.03
N ILE A 142 -13.96 -11.17 29.75
CA ILE A 142 -13.11 -10.10 29.19
C ILE A 142 -11.72 -10.37 29.72
N ASN A 143 -10.77 -10.60 28.82
CA ASN A 143 -9.43 -11.04 29.15
C ASN A 143 -8.41 -9.98 28.73
N PRO A 144 -7.65 -9.37 29.66
CA PRO A 144 -7.75 -9.52 31.12
C PRO A 144 -9.03 -8.90 31.70
N ASP A 145 -9.42 -9.33 32.91
CA ASP A 145 -10.69 -8.93 33.59
C ASP A 145 -10.92 -7.42 33.71
N ASP A 146 -9.85 -6.62 33.70
CA ASP A 146 -9.86 -5.15 33.78
C ASP A 146 -9.78 -4.47 32.39
N SER A 147 -9.85 -5.22 31.30
CA SER A 147 -9.72 -4.74 29.93
C SER A 147 -11.03 -4.18 29.38
N TRP A 148 -11.69 -3.33 30.16
CA TRP A 148 -12.90 -2.64 29.73
C TRP A 148 -12.94 -1.21 30.24
N LYS A 149 -13.64 -0.34 29.50
CA LYS A 149 -13.79 1.07 29.85
C LYS A 149 -15.11 1.65 29.32
N GLU A 150 -15.80 2.39 30.19
CA GLU A 150 -17.02 3.14 29.87
C GLU A 150 -16.75 4.64 29.84
N TYR A 151 -17.67 5.40 29.24
CA TYR A 151 -17.66 6.87 29.18
C TYR A 151 -16.37 7.44 28.57
N SER A 152 -15.83 6.75 27.58
CA SER A 152 -14.62 7.19 26.92
C SER A 152 -14.84 8.43 26.06
N THR A 153 -13.78 9.23 25.93
CA THR A 153 -13.78 10.51 25.21
C THR A 153 -12.87 10.49 23.99
N TRP A 154 -12.52 9.30 23.51
CA TRP A 154 -11.71 9.16 22.31
C TRP A 154 -12.41 9.73 21.08
N VAL A 155 -11.62 10.09 20.09
CA VAL A 155 -12.08 10.56 18.79
C VAL A 155 -11.53 9.61 17.75
N PHE A 156 -12.35 9.19 16.78
CA PHE A 156 -11.95 8.27 15.72
C PHE A 156 -10.63 8.67 15.04
N ALA A 157 -10.49 9.95 14.69
CA ALA A 157 -9.30 10.46 14.03
C ALA A 157 -8.04 10.38 14.91
N ASP A 158 -8.18 10.46 16.23
CA ASP A 158 -7.05 10.29 17.14
C ASP A 158 -6.64 8.83 17.24
N LEU A 159 -7.58 7.88 17.20
CA LEU A 159 -7.31 6.44 17.26
C LEU A 159 -6.62 5.94 15.99
N PHE A 160 -7.17 6.27 14.82
CA PHE A 160 -6.72 5.73 13.53
C PHE A 160 -5.77 6.65 12.76
N SER A 161 -5.52 7.87 13.24
CA SER A 161 -4.74 8.91 12.54
C SER A 161 -5.32 9.37 11.19
N ILE A 162 -6.56 8.99 10.86
CA ILE A 162 -7.29 9.37 9.64
C ILE A 162 -8.77 9.60 9.97
N THR A 163 -9.48 10.34 9.12
CA THR A 163 -10.92 10.60 9.32
C THR A 163 -11.78 9.39 8.96
N LYS A 164 -13.01 9.34 9.49
CA LYS A 164 -14.03 8.34 9.11
C LYS A 164 -14.28 8.30 7.61
N ALA A 165 -14.31 9.47 6.96
CA ALA A 165 -14.53 9.60 5.52
C ALA A 165 -13.36 9.02 4.71
N GLU A 166 -12.11 9.26 5.13
CA GLU A 166 -10.93 8.68 4.50
C GLU A 166 -10.86 7.16 4.70
N MET A 167 -11.18 6.68 5.90
CA MET A 167 -11.24 5.26 6.20
C MET A 167 -12.26 4.56 5.28
N LYS A 168 -13.47 5.11 5.17
CA LYS A 168 -14.52 4.62 4.28
C LYS A 168 -14.09 4.65 2.81
N ALA A 169 -13.48 5.74 2.36
CA ALA A 169 -13.06 5.90 0.96
C ALA A 169 -11.96 4.92 0.54
N ASN A 170 -11.19 4.41 1.51
CA ASN A 170 -10.11 3.45 1.29
C ASN A 170 -10.41 2.06 1.87
N ALA A 171 -11.67 1.78 2.20
CA ALA A 171 -12.05 0.47 2.71
C ALA A 171 -11.77 -0.61 1.66
N THR A 172 -11.22 -1.74 2.10
CA THR A 172 -11.09 -2.96 1.28
C THR A 172 -12.46 -3.41 0.81
N HIS A 173 -13.43 -3.38 1.72
CA HIS A 173 -14.81 -3.76 1.48
C HIS A 173 -15.76 -2.67 1.97
N LEU A 174 -16.73 -2.34 1.12
CA LEU A 174 -17.80 -1.40 1.45
C LEU A 174 -19.15 -2.09 1.25
N TYR A 175 -19.88 -2.26 2.35
CA TYR A 175 -21.18 -2.92 2.37
C TYR A 175 -22.27 -2.04 2.94
N THR A 176 -23.50 -2.48 2.74
CA THR A 176 -24.71 -2.03 3.41
C THR A 176 -25.27 -3.18 4.25
N ASP A 177 -26.26 -2.89 5.11
CA ASP A 177 -27.02 -3.88 5.86
C ASP A 177 -27.62 -4.99 4.99
N ASP A 178 -28.05 -4.67 3.77
CA ASP A 178 -28.58 -5.65 2.82
C ASP A 178 -27.52 -6.55 2.16
N THR A 179 -26.26 -6.09 2.11
CA THR A 179 -25.21 -6.74 1.32
C THR A 179 -24.12 -7.40 2.16
N PHE A 180 -24.14 -7.20 3.48
CA PHE A 180 -23.07 -7.67 4.36
C PHE A 180 -23.08 -9.19 4.60
N GLU A 181 -24.26 -9.82 4.59
CA GLU A 181 -24.39 -11.22 4.97
C GLU A 181 -23.56 -12.18 4.08
N GLY A 182 -22.75 -13.03 4.73
CA GLY A 182 -21.91 -14.03 4.07
C GLY A 182 -20.73 -13.47 3.28
N GLN A 183 -20.45 -12.16 3.39
CA GLN A 183 -19.33 -11.55 2.70
C GLN A 183 -18.01 -11.68 3.47
N PRO A 184 -16.86 -11.60 2.77
CA PRO A 184 -15.56 -11.52 3.42
C PRO A 184 -15.46 -10.29 4.34
N VAL A 185 -14.88 -10.51 5.52
CA VAL A 185 -14.54 -9.45 6.47
C VAL A 185 -13.05 -9.53 6.75
N ASP A 186 -12.27 -8.85 5.90
CA ASP A 186 -10.82 -8.75 5.97
C ASP A 186 -10.34 -7.32 5.63
N GLY A 187 -9.12 -6.96 6.03
CA GLY A 187 -8.55 -5.63 5.78
C GLY A 187 -9.33 -4.52 6.50
N ILE A 188 -9.77 -3.50 5.76
CA ILE A 188 -10.70 -2.48 6.27
C ILE A 188 -12.08 -2.78 5.70
N THR A 189 -13.01 -3.24 6.53
CA THR A 189 -14.41 -3.48 6.15
C THR A 189 -15.29 -2.38 6.74
N TRP A 190 -15.97 -1.63 5.88
CA TRP A 190 -16.93 -0.60 6.28
C TRP A 190 -18.34 -1.04 5.91
N VAL A 191 -19.27 -0.96 6.87
CA VAL A 191 -20.68 -1.30 6.66
C VAL A 191 -21.54 -0.11 7.06
N ASP A 192 -22.28 0.46 6.11
CA ASP A 192 -23.30 1.46 6.42
C ASP A 192 -24.62 0.76 6.76
N VAL A 193 -25.26 1.17 7.85
CA VAL A 193 -26.52 0.59 8.31
C VAL A 193 -27.57 1.69 8.38
N ASP A 194 -28.67 1.51 7.64
CA ASP A 194 -29.83 2.39 7.79
C ASP A 194 -30.74 1.83 8.90
N GLY A 195 -30.57 2.34 10.13
CA GLY A 195 -31.29 1.87 11.30
C GLY A 195 -30.52 0.83 12.10
N SER A 196 -30.92 -0.45 12.01
CA SER A 196 -30.32 -1.55 12.79
C SER A 196 -30.11 -2.80 11.94
N MET A 197 -28.93 -3.41 12.09
CA MET A 197 -28.55 -4.67 11.44
C MET A 197 -28.50 -5.81 12.44
N ASN A 198 -29.07 -6.96 12.08
CA ASN A 198 -28.95 -8.19 12.87
C ASN A 198 -28.04 -9.20 12.16
N ILE A 199 -26.94 -9.58 12.81
CA ILE A 199 -26.00 -10.59 12.33
C ILE A 199 -26.33 -11.90 13.06
N ALA A 200 -27.20 -12.69 12.44
CA ALA A 200 -27.67 -13.97 12.98
C ALA A 200 -26.85 -15.19 12.52
N GLY A 201 -26.07 -15.04 11.43
CA GLY A 201 -25.21 -16.09 10.87
C GLY A 201 -23.86 -16.21 11.56
N ASN A 202 -22.98 -17.03 10.97
CA ASN A 202 -21.59 -17.12 11.39
C ASN A 202 -20.76 -16.04 10.69
N LEU A 203 -20.08 -15.20 11.47
CA LEU A 203 -19.11 -14.24 11.00
C LEU A 203 -17.71 -14.69 11.41
N VAL A 204 -16.81 -14.84 10.43
CA VAL A 204 -15.40 -15.09 10.68
C VAL A 204 -14.61 -14.05 9.91
N GLY A 205 -13.70 -13.35 10.57
CA GLY A 205 -12.96 -12.26 9.92
C GLY A 205 -11.72 -11.79 10.66
N SER A 206 -11.00 -10.88 10.02
CA SER A 206 -9.86 -10.21 10.62
C SER A 206 -9.67 -8.77 10.13
N GLY A 207 -8.82 -8.00 10.78
CA GLY A 207 -8.54 -6.61 10.41
C GLY A 207 -9.43 -5.62 11.15
N ILE A 208 -10.04 -4.68 10.44
CA ILE A 208 -10.85 -3.61 11.03
C ILE A 208 -12.26 -3.70 10.46
N LEU A 209 -13.24 -4.00 11.33
CA LEU A 209 -14.66 -3.98 11.00
C LEU A 209 -15.29 -2.70 11.57
N ILE A 210 -15.76 -1.83 10.70
CA ILE A 210 -16.48 -0.60 11.07
C ILE A 210 -17.93 -0.75 10.68
N ILE A 211 -18.83 -0.59 11.65
CA ILE A 211 -20.27 -0.61 11.43
C ILE A 211 -20.81 0.76 11.76
N ASN A 212 -21.27 1.47 10.72
CA ASN A 212 -21.84 2.80 10.82
C ASN A 212 -23.36 2.71 10.96
N GLY A 213 -23.80 2.50 12.20
CA GLY A 213 -25.20 2.37 12.64
C GLY A 213 -25.33 1.30 13.73
N ASN A 214 -26.57 0.98 14.12
CA ASN A 214 -26.81 0.05 15.21
C ASN A 214 -26.62 -1.40 14.74
N VAL A 215 -26.00 -2.24 15.56
CA VAL A 215 -25.76 -3.66 15.25
C VAL A 215 -26.10 -4.58 16.41
N HIS A 216 -26.73 -5.69 16.07
CA HIS A 216 -27.00 -6.81 16.97
C HIS A 216 -26.28 -8.06 16.48
N PHE A 217 -25.29 -8.54 17.24
CA PHE A 217 -24.66 -9.84 17.00
C PHE A 217 -25.43 -10.93 17.75
N ALA A 218 -26.32 -11.62 17.02
CA ALA A 218 -27.13 -12.73 17.53
C ALA A 218 -26.58 -14.12 17.18
N GLY A 219 -25.70 -14.21 16.18
CA GLY A 219 -25.09 -15.44 15.68
C GLY A 219 -23.76 -15.80 16.34
N THR A 220 -22.88 -16.47 15.58
CA THR A 220 -21.51 -16.79 16.03
C THR A 220 -20.52 -15.82 15.39
N VAL A 221 -19.67 -15.16 16.17
CA VAL A 221 -18.62 -14.26 15.66
C VAL A 221 -17.27 -14.74 16.16
N ASP A 222 -16.33 -14.91 15.24
CA ASP A 222 -14.90 -15.14 15.52
C ASP A 222 -14.09 -14.08 14.76
N PHE A 223 -13.48 -13.14 15.49
CA PHE A 223 -12.85 -11.98 14.86
C PHE A 223 -11.48 -11.64 15.46
N ASN A 224 -10.49 -11.44 14.60
CA ASN A 224 -9.13 -11.06 14.98
C ASN A 224 -8.81 -9.64 14.50
N GLY A 225 -8.85 -8.66 15.39
CA GLY A 225 -8.52 -7.26 15.10
C GLY A 225 -9.40 -6.27 15.86
N ILE A 226 -9.85 -5.22 15.16
CA ILE A 226 -10.63 -4.12 15.75
C ILE A 226 -12.07 -4.16 15.24
N ILE A 227 -13.04 -4.20 16.14
CA ILE A 227 -14.46 -3.96 15.83
C ILE A 227 -14.80 -2.56 16.33
N TYR A 228 -15.35 -1.72 15.46
CA TYR A 228 -15.71 -0.35 15.77
C TYR A 228 -17.15 -0.06 15.32
N VAL A 229 -18.04 0.16 16.28
CA VAL A 229 -19.46 0.42 16.03
C VAL A 229 -19.74 1.90 16.26
N ILE A 230 -20.33 2.57 15.27
CA ILE A 230 -20.82 3.94 15.36
C ILE A 230 -22.34 3.87 15.54
N GLY A 231 -22.77 3.60 16.76
CA GLY A 231 -24.16 3.30 17.08
C GLY A 231 -24.27 2.33 18.26
N GLU A 232 -25.46 1.81 18.46
CA GLU A 232 -25.75 0.78 19.47
C GLU A 232 -25.05 -0.54 19.12
N LEU A 233 -24.36 -1.12 20.10
CA LEU A 233 -23.82 -2.47 20.02
C LEU A 233 -24.57 -3.38 21.00
N THR A 234 -25.25 -4.39 20.47
CA THR A 234 -25.87 -5.46 21.25
C THR A 234 -25.24 -6.80 20.87
N ILE A 235 -24.85 -7.61 21.86
CA ILE A 235 -24.33 -8.96 21.65
C ILE A 235 -25.14 -9.94 22.49
N THR A 236 -25.90 -10.82 21.83
CA THR A 236 -26.62 -11.92 22.51
C THR A 236 -26.20 -13.30 22.01
N GLY A 237 -25.41 -13.36 20.94
CA GLY A 237 -24.90 -14.59 20.35
C GLY A 237 -23.65 -15.14 21.06
N THR A 238 -22.89 -15.96 20.33
CA THR A 238 -21.59 -16.47 20.77
C THR A 238 -20.49 -15.66 20.07
N VAL A 239 -19.72 -14.87 20.80
CA VAL A 239 -18.73 -13.96 20.21
C VAL A 239 -17.38 -14.22 20.85
N THR A 240 -16.38 -14.57 20.05
CA THR A 240 -14.97 -14.61 20.45
C THR A 240 -14.22 -13.59 19.63
N THR A 241 -13.48 -12.70 20.30
CA THR A 241 -12.68 -11.68 19.62
C THR A 241 -11.27 -11.63 20.19
N TYR A 242 -10.30 -11.38 19.32
CA TYR A 242 -8.90 -11.11 19.68
C TYR A 242 -8.53 -9.71 19.19
N GLY A 243 -8.36 -8.75 20.09
CA GLY A 243 -8.03 -7.37 19.75
C GLY A 243 -8.82 -6.35 20.58
N ALA A 244 -9.59 -5.47 19.94
CA ALA A 244 -10.38 -4.45 20.63
C ALA A 244 -11.77 -4.23 20.03
N VAL A 245 -12.75 -3.99 20.88
CA VAL A 245 -14.14 -3.67 20.51
C VAL A 245 -14.45 -2.26 21.00
N LEU A 246 -14.91 -1.39 20.12
CA LEU A 246 -15.23 0.00 20.45
C LEU A 246 -16.67 0.31 20.03
N ALA A 247 -17.41 0.98 20.91
CA ALA A 247 -18.76 1.45 20.63
C ALA A 247 -18.91 2.96 20.88
N GLU A 248 -19.15 3.70 19.79
CA GLU A 248 -19.51 5.11 19.77
C GLU A 248 -21.05 5.25 19.79
N SER A 249 -21.64 4.93 20.94
CA SER A 249 -23.08 5.05 21.18
C SER A 249 -23.49 6.49 21.50
N SER A 250 -24.74 6.84 21.16
CA SER A 250 -25.32 8.12 21.58
C SER A 250 -25.65 8.10 23.09
N THR A 251 -25.77 9.27 23.72
CA THR A 251 -25.92 9.46 25.18
C THR A 251 -27.15 8.80 25.84
N THR A 252 -28.03 8.16 25.07
CA THR A 252 -29.27 7.52 25.56
C THR A 252 -29.33 6.03 25.25
N VAL A 253 -28.24 5.46 24.75
CA VAL A 253 -28.19 4.08 24.25
C VAL A 253 -27.03 3.34 24.90
N ASP A 254 -27.35 2.19 25.48
CA ASP A 254 -26.41 1.35 26.20
C ASP A 254 -25.72 0.38 25.22
N THR A 255 -24.48 0.00 25.53
CA THR A 255 -23.86 -1.17 24.90
C THR A 255 -24.19 -2.40 25.74
N GLU A 256 -24.80 -3.43 25.16
CA GLU A 256 -25.22 -4.62 25.92
C GLU A 256 -24.50 -5.88 25.46
N LEU A 257 -23.88 -6.58 26.41
CA LEU A 257 -23.33 -7.93 26.25
C LEU A 257 -24.20 -8.87 27.09
N ALA A 258 -24.88 -9.85 26.48
CA ALA A 258 -25.82 -10.73 27.17
C ALA A 258 -25.71 -12.23 26.81
N GLY A 259 -24.91 -12.58 25.80
CA GLY A 259 -24.74 -13.93 25.26
C GLY A 259 -23.63 -14.76 25.91
N ASN A 260 -22.89 -15.50 25.06
CA ASN A 260 -21.63 -16.15 25.42
C ASN A 260 -20.49 -15.37 24.75
N VAL A 261 -19.90 -14.42 25.46
CA VAL A 261 -18.95 -13.46 24.88
C VAL A 261 -17.59 -13.66 25.52
N GLU A 262 -16.56 -13.75 24.69
CA GLU A 262 -15.16 -13.80 25.07
C GLU A 262 -14.42 -12.70 24.31
N ILE A 263 -13.95 -11.68 25.03
CA ILE A 263 -13.17 -10.58 24.47
C ILE A 263 -11.74 -10.72 24.97
N ASN A 264 -10.84 -11.15 24.10
CA ASN A 264 -9.42 -11.29 24.41
C ASN A 264 -8.67 -10.06 23.89
N TYR A 265 -8.26 -9.17 24.79
CA TYR A 265 -7.45 -8.03 24.41
C TYR A 265 -6.10 -8.48 23.86
N SER A 266 -5.79 -8.07 22.63
CA SER A 266 -4.59 -8.51 21.92
C SER A 266 -3.93 -7.36 21.16
N VAL A 267 -2.80 -6.89 21.68
CA VAL A 267 -1.99 -5.85 21.03
C VAL A 267 -1.45 -6.31 19.67
N SER A 268 -1.16 -7.61 19.51
CA SER A 268 -0.71 -8.15 18.22
C SER A 268 -1.80 -8.04 17.16
N ASP A 269 -3.03 -8.46 17.46
CA ASP A 269 -4.13 -8.41 16.50
C ASP A 269 -4.54 -6.95 16.19
N ILE A 270 -4.48 -6.06 17.19
CA ILE A 270 -4.65 -4.62 16.99
C ILE A 270 -3.56 -4.07 16.06
N THR A 271 -2.30 -4.45 16.26
CA THR A 271 -1.17 -4.00 15.44
C THR A 271 -1.32 -4.47 13.99
N ASP A 272 -1.69 -5.74 13.80
CA ASP A 272 -1.91 -6.33 12.48
C ASP A 272 -3.09 -5.64 11.77
N ALA A 273 -4.18 -5.36 12.49
CA ALA A 273 -5.31 -4.60 11.97
C ALA A 273 -4.93 -3.16 11.57
N LEU A 274 -4.15 -2.45 12.40
CA LEU A 274 -3.71 -1.09 12.12
C LEU A 274 -2.72 -1.00 10.95
N SER A 275 -2.05 -2.10 10.58
CA SER A 275 -1.18 -2.12 9.41
C SER A 275 -1.94 -1.75 8.12
N PHE A 276 -3.22 -2.12 7.99
CA PHE A 276 -4.05 -1.75 6.85
C PHE A 276 -4.24 -0.23 6.72
N VAL A 277 -4.36 0.47 7.86
CA VAL A 277 -4.47 1.93 7.91
C VAL A 277 -3.12 2.59 7.63
N GLN A 278 -2.03 2.01 8.16
CA GLN A 278 -0.67 2.51 7.98
C GLN A 278 -0.30 2.73 6.50
N TYR A 279 -0.74 1.82 5.62
CA TYR A 279 -0.43 1.86 4.19
C TYR A 279 -1.35 2.77 3.37
N LEU A 280 -2.37 3.39 3.95
CA LEU A 280 -3.25 4.33 3.24
C LEU A 280 -2.52 5.63 2.91
N THR A 281 -1.68 6.11 3.82
CA THR A 281 -0.87 7.31 3.61
C THR A 281 0.58 6.93 3.29
N LYS A 282 1.08 7.38 2.14
CA LYS A 282 2.44 7.12 1.67
C LYS A 282 3.05 8.44 1.18
N GLU A 283 4.21 8.79 1.70
CA GLU A 283 4.94 10.01 1.34
C GLU A 283 6.35 9.66 0.86
N VAL A 284 6.75 10.12 -0.32
CA VAL A 284 8.12 9.98 -0.81
C VAL A 284 8.98 11.05 -0.14
N VAL A 285 9.92 10.62 0.72
CA VAL A 285 10.77 11.51 1.52
C VAL A 285 12.11 11.77 0.84
N SER A 286 12.60 10.78 0.08
CA SER A 286 13.80 10.93 -0.73
C SER A 286 13.65 10.18 -2.04
N TRP A 287 14.33 10.68 -3.06
CA TRP A 287 14.40 10.07 -4.38
C TRP A 287 15.79 10.32 -4.95
N GLN A 288 16.40 9.30 -5.53
CA GLN A 288 17.66 9.42 -6.23
C GLN A 288 17.77 8.37 -7.35
N GLU A 289 18.52 8.71 -8.37
CA GLU A 289 19.01 7.77 -9.38
C GLU A 289 20.37 7.22 -8.95
N ILE A 290 20.58 5.90 -9.09
CA ILE A 290 21.79 5.19 -8.66
C ILE A 290 22.44 4.35 -9.76
#